data_AF-F4LTA1-F1
#
_entry.id   AF-F4LTA1-F1
#
_cell.length_a   1.000
_cell.length_b   1.000
_cell.length_c   1.000
_cell.angle_alpha   90.00
_cell.angle_beta   90.00
_cell.angle_gamma   90.00
#
_symmetry.space_group_name_H-M   'P 1'
#
loop_
_entity.id
_entity.type
_entity.pdbx_description
1 polymer ?
#
loop_
_entity_poly.entity_id
_entity_poly.type
_entity_poly.pdbx_seq_one_letter_code
_entity_poly.pdbx_strand_id
1 'polypeptide(L)'
;MKKDTVITPGTPDTLKNITFTNIGSAPAVTSTSAEAKLSEDGKTLTIIASGTDYFDGQYAVLVPVAVTDTEGNPIEAYSAVVTLKDTVRPTISGPTYPDNNTVKFEFSEPMNLANAAALEGISTLKDKNGATVSITGLITLAADKKSFTLNMTGLTVGEEYKLTIVGAKDFASNLISPNPVTVSFKKQVVDNVNPEVVSVKAVYNSKLIVTFSEPIKTTGTIFKLDIGSTGSLVAVTTTNASVSDDKTVVTVDLTTAGFTSLSGLKRVDITEFQDLSGNPAIIAESAYNTLINFVADTEAPKVKAVTVETISGTRYIVVEFDEDVTVTAAALTPVTYVVDGVQKTLTSGIVAAAVTSHDKDGDGNDESVKINTENYDGSNSVMPNGKYTITLPANLVADAAGNTNALTTINVTIGDIADTTKPTVMSAVYSDNDTFIVLFSEEVTNATALNTANYTVEGEKVFVSAIFDGDKTKVKLTLRDGAIDVNGERSLEIKNIADKAGNVMDSVTLSVNFIENVKPQMLSAKIVDVDKVLVTFSEGIKATSAVPANFTVKVNGVPDPVTSVTKEDGTSVAVGDTKVLLTLTTGIANISDVVTVEIADGVIEDMNGNLNKGAKTVTATR
;
A
#
# COMPACT_ATOMS: atom_id res chain seq x y z
N MET A 1 -10.99 -4.55 7.11
CA MET A 1 -11.94 -3.52 7.59
C MET A 1 -12.82 -3.10 6.42
N LYS A 2 -14.13 -2.99 6.64
CA LYS A 2 -15.07 -2.47 5.64
C LYS A 2 -14.98 -0.94 5.59
N LYS A 3 -14.81 -0.37 4.40
CA LYS A 3 -14.54 1.07 4.21
C LYS A 3 -15.55 1.97 4.91
N ASP A 4 -16.85 1.70 4.75
CA ASP A 4 -17.95 2.49 5.33
C ASP A 4 -18.05 2.44 6.87
N THR A 5 -17.31 1.52 7.51
CA THR A 5 -17.21 1.43 8.97
C THR A 5 -16.03 2.20 9.55
N VAL A 6 -15.08 2.64 8.73
CA VAL A 6 -13.88 3.38 9.18
C VAL A 6 -13.70 4.72 8.48
N ILE A 7 -14.43 4.95 7.38
CA ILE A 7 -14.39 6.19 6.61
C ILE A 7 -15.80 6.76 6.45
N THR A 8 -15.90 8.07 6.61
CA THR A 8 -17.02 8.90 6.14
C THR A 8 -16.59 9.53 4.81
N PRO A 9 -17.24 9.19 3.68
CA PRO A 9 -16.86 9.73 2.38
C PRO A 9 -16.96 11.27 2.32
N GLY A 10 -15.97 11.93 1.72
CA GLY A 10 -15.90 13.38 1.60
C GLY A 10 -14.73 13.88 0.73
N THR A 11 -14.52 15.19 0.70
CA THR A 11 -13.38 15.82 0.01
C THR A 11 -12.60 16.69 1.01
N PRO A 12 -11.69 16.11 1.83
CA PRO A 12 -11.23 14.72 1.86
C PRO A 12 -12.12 13.75 2.66
N ASP A 13 -11.91 12.44 2.47
CA ASP A 13 -12.50 11.35 3.28
C ASP A 13 -12.05 11.47 4.76
N THR A 14 -12.98 11.37 5.72
CA THR A 14 -12.67 11.50 7.15
C THR A 14 -12.84 10.21 7.93
N LEU A 15 -12.11 10.09 9.04
CA LEU A 15 -12.13 8.91 9.91
C LEU A 15 -13.49 8.75 10.60
N LYS A 16 -13.92 7.50 10.73
CA LYS A 16 -15.17 7.07 11.34
C LYS A 16 -14.93 5.95 12.35
N ASN A 17 -15.73 5.92 13.42
CA ASN A 17 -15.77 4.91 14.49
C ASN A 17 -14.50 4.71 15.33
N ILE A 18 -13.30 5.04 14.82
CA ILE A 18 -12.04 4.94 15.56
C ILE A 18 -11.76 6.26 16.27
N THR A 19 -11.35 6.18 17.54
CA THR A 19 -11.03 7.36 18.35
C THR A 19 -9.60 7.34 18.86
N PHE A 20 -9.05 8.54 18.98
CA PHE A 20 -7.78 8.80 19.66
C PHE A 20 -8.09 9.64 20.89
N THR A 21 -7.78 9.12 22.07
CA THR A 21 -7.83 9.90 23.31
C THR A 21 -6.41 10.28 23.67
N ASN A 22 -6.11 11.58 23.68
CA ASN A 22 -4.79 12.08 24.06
C ASN A 22 -4.52 11.76 25.54
N ILE A 23 -3.32 11.26 25.84
CA ILE A 23 -2.88 10.93 27.20
C ILE A 23 -1.82 11.94 27.66
N GLY A 24 -1.96 12.45 28.88
CA GLY A 24 -1.02 13.41 29.44
C GLY A 24 -1.05 14.74 28.70
N SER A 25 0.10 15.17 28.17
CA SER A 25 0.25 16.44 27.44
C SER A 25 0.20 16.30 25.92
N ALA A 26 -0.17 15.13 25.39
CA ALA A 26 -0.28 14.93 23.94
C ALA A 26 -1.32 15.90 23.34
N PRO A 27 -1.03 16.55 22.18
CA PRO A 27 -1.97 17.39 21.48
C PRO A 27 -3.26 16.65 21.16
N ALA A 28 -4.38 17.36 21.21
CA ALA A 28 -5.66 16.80 20.79
C ALA A 28 -5.64 16.51 19.28
N VAL A 29 -6.19 15.36 18.89
CA VAL A 29 -6.47 15.02 17.49
C VAL A 29 -7.94 14.69 17.41
N THR A 30 -8.68 15.51 16.66
CA THR A 30 -10.13 15.35 16.51
C THR A 30 -10.39 14.24 15.51
N SER A 31 -10.75 13.05 16.01
CA SER A 31 -10.90 11.87 15.16
C SER A 31 -11.93 12.06 14.05
N THR A 32 -13.00 12.82 14.26
CA THR A 32 -14.03 13.04 13.22
C THR A 32 -13.59 13.95 12.07
N SER A 33 -12.55 14.75 12.24
CA SER A 33 -12.00 15.60 11.19
C SER A 33 -10.71 15.05 10.59
N ALA A 34 -10.06 14.08 11.24
CA ALA A 34 -8.85 13.45 10.71
C ALA A 34 -9.15 12.81 9.35
N GLU A 35 -8.27 13.03 8.37
CA GLU A 35 -8.38 12.38 7.08
C GLU A 35 -8.05 10.90 7.25
N ALA A 36 -8.78 10.05 6.53
CA ALA A 36 -8.60 8.62 6.62
C ALA A 36 -8.54 8.01 5.22
N LYS A 37 -7.47 7.25 4.98
CA LYS A 37 -7.30 6.45 3.78
C LYS A 37 -7.14 5.00 4.17
N LEU A 38 -8.16 4.21 3.86
CA LEU A 38 -8.09 2.77 3.97
C LEU A 38 -7.37 2.25 2.73
N SER A 39 -6.37 1.39 2.93
CA SER A 39 -5.73 0.66 1.86
C SER A 39 -6.74 -0.18 1.09
N GLU A 40 -6.44 -0.46 -0.17
CA GLU A 40 -7.32 -1.21 -1.05
C GLU A 40 -7.65 -2.61 -0.49
N ASP A 41 -6.71 -3.24 0.21
CA ASP A 41 -6.91 -4.53 0.90
C ASP A 41 -7.75 -4.44 2.19
N GLY A 42 -8.16 -3.24 2.60
CA GLY A 42 -8.92 -2.99 3.82
C GLY A 42 -8.17 -3.28 5.12
N LYS A 43 -6.87 -3.55 5.10
CA LYS A 43 -6.10 -3.96 6.29
C LYS A 43 -5.35 -2.80 6.95
N THR A 44 -4.94 -1.79 6.19
CA THR A 44 -4.19 -0.63 6.68
C THR A 44 -5.05 0.62 6.60
N LEU A 45 -5.40 1.19 7.74
CA LEU A 45 -6.01 2.51 7.79
C LEU A 45 -4.94 3.56 8.07
N THR A 46 -4.63 4.37 7.07
CA THR A 46 -3.77 5.55 7.22
C THR A 46 -4.62 6.69 7.72
N ILE A 47 -4.18 7.32 8.82
CA ILE A 47 -4.89 8.43 9.45
C ILE A 47 -3.96 9.62 9.44
N ILE A 48 -4.43 10.74 8.89
CA ILE A 48 -3.69 11.98 8.79
C ILE A 48 -4.45 13.00 9.62
N ALA A 49 -3.80 13.59 10.62
CA ALA A 49 -4.40 14.66 11.39
C ALA A 49 -4.71 15.85 10.46
N SER A 50 -5.86 16.48 10.64
CA SER A 50 -6.32 17.54 9.74
C SER A 50 -6.14 18.94 10.31
N GLY A 51 -6.04 19.92 9.43
CA GLY A 51 -5.94 21.33 9.81
C GLY A 51 -4.68 21.62 10.62
N THR A 52 -4.86 21.92 11.91
CA THR A 52 -3.76 22.22 12.85
C THR A 52 -3.49 21.10 13.86
N ASP A 53 -4.25 20.00 13.79
CA ASP A 53 -4.04 18.84 14.66
C ASP A 53 -2.81 18.06 14.18
N TYR A 54 -2.11 17.41 15.11
CA TYR A 54 -0.93 16.60 14.84
C TYR A 54 -0.72 15.57 15.95
N PHE A 55 -0.01 14.49 15.63
CA PHE A 55 0.31 13.44 16.57
C PHE A 55 1.69 13.67 17.22
N ASP A 56 1.73 13.91 18.52
CA ASP A 56 2.98 13.95 19.30
C ASP A 56 2.73 13.58 20.77
N GLY A 57 3.17 12.39 21.18
CA GLY A 57 2.98 11.84 22.52
C GLY A 57 2.19 10.54 22.52
N GLN A 58 1.49 10.29 23.62
CA GLN A 58 0.76 9.05 23.84
C GLN A 58 -0.74 9.21 23.57
N TYR A 59 -1.30 8.24 22.86
CA TYR A 59 -2.71 8.20 22.52
C TYR A 59 -3.28 6.83 22.86
N ALA A 60 -4.42 6.79 23.56
CA ALA A 60 -5.25 5.60 23.60
C ALA A 60 -6.05 5.54 22.30
N VAL A 61 -5.76 4.52 21.48
CA VAL A 61 -6.50 4.21 20.27
C VAL A 61 -7.59 3.21 20.63
N LEU A 62 -8.83 3.50 20.23
CA LEU A 62 -9.94 2.57 20.36
C LEU A 62 -10.52 2.28 18.97
N VAL A 63 -10.52 1.00 18.62
CA VAL A 63 -11.21 0.44 17.47
C VAL A 63 -12.38 -0.40 18.01
N PRO A 64 -13.62 0.12 17.96
CA PRO A 64 -14.77 -0.59 18.50
C PRO A 64 -15.28 -1.69 17.56
N VAL A 65 -16.12 -2.59 18.08
CA VAL A 65 -16.83 -3.63 17.30
C VAL A 65 -17.75 -3.09 16.20
N ALA A 66 -17.98 -1.77 16.16
CA ALA A 66 -18.69 -1.11 15.07
C ALA A 66 -17.87 -1.07 13.77
N VAL A 67 -16.57 -1.35 13.84
CA VAL A 67 -15.74 -1.67 12.68
C VAL A 67 -15.98 -3.13 12.31
N THR A 68 -16.24 -3.40 11.04
CA THR A 68 -16.51 -4.76 10.55
C THR A 68 -15.47 -5.19 9.51
N ASP A 69 -15.39 -6.49 9.25
CA ASP A 69 -14.76 -7.02 8.03
C ASP A 69 -15.64 -6.75 6.80
N THR A 70 -15.13 -7.13 5.63
CA THR A 70 -15.79 -6.95 4.34
C THR A 70 -17.10 -7.73 4.22
N GLU A 71 -17.22 -8.83 4.95
CA GLU A 71 -18.40 -9.69 5.05
C GLU A 71 -19.45 -9.12 6.04
N GLY A 72 -19.12 -8.05 6.76
CA GLY A 72 -20.00 -7.37 7.71
C GLY A 72 -19.96 -7.96 9.12
N ASN A 73 -19.05 -8.89 9.42
CA ASN A 73 -18.86 -9.39 10.78
C ASN A 73 -18.08 -8.37 11.60
N PRO A 74 -18.46 -8.12 12.86
CA PRO A 74 -17.66 -7.28 13.77
C PRO A 74 -16.24 -7.81 13.88
N ILE A 75 -15.24 -6.93 13.74
CA ILE A 75 -13.88 -7.30 14.14
C ILE A 75 -13.75 -7.23 15.66
N GLU A 76 -12.85 -8.02 16.22
CA GLU A 76 -12.55 -7.97 17.65
C GLU A 76 -12.15 -6.54 18.04
N ALA A 77 -12.76 -6.00 19.10
CA ALA A 77 -12.43 -4.66 19.55
C ALA A 77 -10.96 -4.58 19.95
N TYR A 78 -10.28 -3.56 19.45
CA TYR A 78 -8.87 -3.34 19.74
C TYR A 78 -8.70 -2.03 20.50
N SER A 79 -7.92 -2.07 21.58
CA SER A 79 -7.48 -0.87 22.28
C SER A 79 -6.01 -0.97 22.63
N ALA A 80 -5.26 0.08 22.35
CA ALA A 80 -3.84 0.16 22.71
C ALA A 80 -3.45 1.59 23.04
N VAL A 81 -2.42 1.72 23.88
CA VAL A 81 -1.70 2.99 24.04
C VAL A 81 -0.55 3.00 23.06
N VAL A 82 -0.60 3.89 22.07
CA VAL A 82 0.47 4.09 21.10
C VAL A 82 1.26 5.34 21.46
N THR A 83 2.58 5.29 21.31
CA THR A 83 3.44 6.47 21.40
C THR A 83 3.82 6.88 19.99
N LEU A 84 3.35 8.04 19.56
CA LEU A 84 3.66 8.64 18.27
C LEU A 84 4.59 9.81 18.54
N LYS A 85 5.74 9.86 17.89
CA LYS A 85 6.68 10.97 18.09
C LYS A 85 7.30 11.34 16.76
N ASP A 86 7.16 12.60 16.40
CA ASP A 86 7.91 13.15 15.29
C ASP A 86 9.27 13.63 15.78
N THR A 87 10.32 13.18 15.11
CA THR A 87 11.72 13.53 15.40
C THR A 87 12.46 14.07 14.19
N VAL A 88 11.76 14.15 13.05
CA VAL A 88 12.33 14.69 11.82
C VAL A 88 12.34 16.21 11.95
N ARG A 89 13.41 16.83 11.47
CA ARG A 89 13.54 18.30 11.51
C ARG A 89 13.19 18.85 10.13
N PRO A 90 12.42 19.96 10.05
CA PRO A 90 12.13 20.57 8.77
C PRO A 90 13.40 21.07 8.10
N THR A 91 13.46 20.96 6.78
CA THR A 91 14.48 21.58 5.92
C THR A 91 13.79 22.48 4.90
N ILE A 92 14.55 23.34 4.23
CA ILE A 92 14.04 24.23 3.17
C ILE A 92 14.80 24.01 1.86
N SER A 93 14.09 24.01 0.75
CA SER A 93 14.61 23.89 -0.61
C SER A 93 14.13 25.05 -1.51
N GLY A 94 14.74 25.18 -2.69
CA GLY A 94 14.57 26.32 -3.61
C GLY A 94 15.88 27.10 -3.81
N PRO A 95 15.85 28.27 -4.49
CA PRO A 95 14.66 28.95 -5.01
C PRO A 95 14.15 28.36 -6.33
N THR A 96 12.84 28.43 -6.55
CA THR A 96 12.23 28.38 -7.90
C THR A 96 11.55 29.71 -8.21
N TYR A 97 11.37 30.03 -9.49
CA TYR A 97 10.82 31.32 -9.94
C TYR A 97 9.58 31.08 -10.79
N PRO A 98 8.37 31.12 -10.19
CA PRO A 98 7.13 30.95 -10.94
C PRO A 98 6.87 32.05 -11.98
N ASP A 99 7.40 33.25 -11.73
CA ASP A 99 7.27 34.44 -12.57
C ASP A 99 8.41 35.43 -12.23
N ASN A 100 8.51 36.56 -12.97
CA ASN A 100 9.57 37.57 -12.75
C ASN A 100 9.54 38.26 -11.37
N ASN A 101 8.41 38.22 -10.68
CA ASN A 101 8.16 38.93 -9.43
C ASN A 101 7.95 37.98 -8.25
N THR A 102 8.08 36.67 -8.43
CA THR A 102 7.84 35.68 -7.37
C THR A 102 9.01 34.72 -7.25
N VAL A 103 9.47 34.50 -6.02
CA VAL A 103 10.35 33.38 -5.69
C VAL A 103 9.65 32.45 -4.71
N LYS A 104 9.72 31.14 -4.95
CA LYS A 104 9.11 30.10 -4.12
C LYS A 104 10.18 29.29 -3.38
N PHE A 105 9.87 28.94 -2.14
CA PHE A 105 10.63 28.01 -1.31
C PHE A 105 9.70 26.95 -0.72
N GLU A 106 10.23 25.75 -0.51
CA GLU A 106 9.48 24.61 0.01
C GLU A 106 10.12 24.08 1.28
N PHE A 107 9.29 23.76 2.27
CA PHE A 107 9.69 23.06 3.48
C PHE A 107 9.50 21.54 3.27
N SER A 108 10.33 20.72 3.90
CA SER A 108 10.19 19.25 3.82
C SER A 108 8.91 18.71 4.50
N GLU A 109 8.25 19.54 5.31
CA GLU A 109 7.09 19.20 6.14
C GLU A 109 6.28 20.47 6.50
N PRO A 110 5.02 20.36 6.94
CA PRO A 110 4.21 21.50 7.37
C PRO A 110 4.79 22.24 8.58
N MET A 111 4.94 23.56 8.46
CA MET A 111 5.46 24.39 9.55
C MET A 111 4.36 24.86 10.51
N ASN A 112 4.64 24.92 11.81
CA ASN A 112 3.72 25.46 12.81
C ASN A 112 3.75 27.00 12.84
N LEU A 113 3.19 27.57 11.77
CA LEU A 113 3.06 29.00 11.56
C LEU A 113 1.58 29.37 11.53
N ALA A 114 1.18 30.42 12.23
CA ALA A 114 -0.21 30.86 12.26
C ALA A 114 -0.64 31.48 10.92
N ASN A 115 0.26 32.23 10.28
CA ASN A 115 0.05 32.95 9.03
C ASN A 115 1.39 33.44 8.45
N ALA A 116 1.35 34.12 7.30
CA ALA A 116 2.53 34.71 6.68
C ALA A 116 3.28 35.72 7.60
N ALA A 117 2.57 36.52 8.39
CA ALA A 117 3.19 37.50 9.30
C ALA A 117 4.01 36.83 10.41
N ALA A 118 3.63 35.61 10.84
CA ALA A 118 4.44 34.82 11.77
C ALA A 118 5.79 34.41 11.14
N LEU A 119 5.80 34.06 9.86
CA LEU A 119 7.04 33.74 9.14
C LEU A 119 7.89 34.99 8.92
N GLU A 120 7.27 36.12 8.57
CA GLU A 120 7.95 37.42 8.45
C GLU A 120 8.65 37.81 9.76
N GLY A 121 7.98 37.63 10.91
CA GLY A 121 8.52 37.98 12.23
C GLY A 121 9.75 37.20 12.66
N ILE A 122 10.00 36.03 12.05
CA ILE A 122 11.18 35.18 12.30
C ILE A 122 12.19 35.20 11.14
N SER A 123 11.96 36.07 10.15
CA SER A 123 12.75 36.17 8.93
C SER A 123 13.50 37.49 8.84
N THR A 124 14.70 37.48 8.27
CA THR A 124 15.47 38.68 7.93
C THR A 124 15.90 38.58 6.47
N LEU A 125 15.53 39.59 5.67
CA LEU A 125 15.95 39.73 4.29
C LEU A 125 17.10 40.73 4.21
N LYS A 126 18.20 40.35 3.53
CA LYS A 126 19.34 41.24 3.27
C LYS A 126 19.66 41.33 1.79
N ASP A 127 20.09 42.50 1.34
CA ASP A 127 20.64 42.71 -0.01
C ASP A 127 22.09 42.20 -0.13
N LYS A 128 22.69 42.31 -1.33
CA LYS A 128 24.08 41.89 -1.59
C LYS A 128 25.12 42.62 -0.73
N ASN A 129 24.79 43.81 -0.22
CA ASN A 129 25.68 44.64 0.60
C ASN A 129 25.49 44.34 2.10
N GLY A 130 24.56 43.44 2.46
CA GLY A 130 24.23 43.08 3.83
C GLY A 130 23.25 44.03 4.52
N ALA A 131 22.69 45.00 3.80
CA ALA A 131 21.67 45.91 4.31
C ALA A 131 20.32 45.20 4.42
N THR A 132 19.58 45.48 5.51
CA THR A 132 18.27 44.88 5.74
C THR A 132 17.23 45.47 4.77
N VAL A 133 16.48 44.60 4.11
CA VAL A 133 15.33 44.94 3.27
C VAL A 133 14.06 44.59 4.03
N SER A 134 13.04 45.46 3.97
CA SER A 134 11.75 45.17 4.61
C SER A 134 11.11 43.95 3.98
N ILE A 135 10.72 42.97 4.80
CA ILE A 135 10.02 41.75 4.37
C ILE A 135 8.50 41.80 4.61
N THR A 136 8.02 42.84 5.31
CA THR A 136 6.61 42.95 5.71
C THR A 136 5.66 42.96 4.51
N GLY A 137 4.69 42.04 4.51
CA GLY A 137 3.68 41.90 3.47
C GLY A 137 4.20 41.28 2.16
N LEU A 138 5.43 40.78 2.12
CA LEU A 138 5.99 40.15 0.93
C LEU A 138 5.76 38.64 0.90
N ILE A 139 5.52 38.01 2.05
CA ILE A 139 5.37 36.55 2.13
C ILE A 139 3.91 36.15 1.91
N THR A 140 3.69 35.15 1.06
CA THR A 140 2.43 34.39 1.01
C THR A 140 2.71 32.94 1.40
N LEU A 141 2.14 32.49 2.52
CA LEU A 141 2.27 31.12 3.01
C LEU A 141 1.19 30.24 2.35
N ALA A 142 1.58 29.07 1.83
CA ALA A 142 0.62 28.11 1.29
C ALA A 142 -0.29 27.56 2.40
N ALA A 143 -1.51 27.16 2.04
CA ALA A 143 -2.51 26.69 3.01
C ALA A 143 -2.06 25.44 3.77
N ASP A 144 -1.30 24.55 3.12
CA ASP A 144 -0.69 23.35 3.70
C ASP A 144 0.53 23.64 4.59
N LYS A 145 1.00 24.91 4.61
CA LYS A 145 2.20 25.38 5.34
C LYS A 145 3.49 24.65 4.95
N LYS A 146 3.52 23.98 3.80
CA LYS A 146 4.71 23.30 3.26
C LYS A 146 5.49 24.14 2.28
N SER A 147 4.99 25.30 1.88
CA SER A 147 5.72 26.22 1.01
C SER A 147 5.30 27.67 1.25
N PHE A 148 6.13 28.59 0.79
CA PHE A 148 5.79 30.00 0.74
C PHE A 148 6.39 30.65 -0.50
N THR A 149 5.79 31.75 -0.92
CA THR A 149 6.32 32.63 -1.95
C THR A 149 6.69 33.99 -1.36
N LEU A 150 7.64 34.66 -1.98
CA LEU A 150 8.03 36.03 -1.67
C LEU A 150 7.79 36.92 -2.91
N ASN A 151 7.05 38.00 -2.73
CA ASN A 151 6.85 39.03 -3.74
C ASN A 151 8.11 39.90 -3.87
N MET A 152 8.72 39.89 -5.05
CA MET A 152 9.95 40.57 -5.41
C MET A 152 9.73 41.86 -6.20
N THR A 153 8.49 42.35 -6.38
CA THR A 153 8.18 43.53 -7.22
C THR A 153 9.06 44.74 -6.86
N GLY A 154 9.26 44.99 -5.56
CA GLY A 154 10.08 46.11 -5.05
C GLY A 154 11.60 45.85 -4.98
N LEU A 155 12.06 44.64 -5.32
CA LEU A 155 13.49 44.31 -5.34
C LEU A 155 14.14 44.72 -6.67
N THR A 156 15.47 44.87 -6.66
CA THR A 156 16.25 45.30 -7.84
C THR A 156 16.67 44.10 -8.67
N VAL A 157 16.43 44.13 -9.98
CA VAL A 157 16.81 43.07 -10.92
C VAL A 157 18.34 42.94 -10.98
N GLY A 158 18.85 41.71 -11.00
CA GLY A 158 20.28 41.41 -11.07
C GLY A 158 20.95 41.27 -9.71
N GLU A 159 20.27 41.62 -8.63
CA GLU A 159 20.82 41.63 -7.27
C GLU A 159 20.55 40.31 -6.53
N GLU A 160 21.54 39.85 -5.75
CA GLU A 160 21.40 38.71 -4.84
C GLU A 160 20.83 39.19 -3.50
N TYR A 161 19.89 38.40 -2.96
CA TYR A 161 19.27 38.59 -1.67
C TYR A 161 19.44 37.33 -0.82
N LYS A 162 19.54 37.54 0.50
CA LYS A 162 19.66 36.46 1.49
C LYS A 162 18.50 36.52 2.46
N LEU A 163 17.66 35.49 2.45
CA LEU A 163 16.59 35.30 3.42
C LEU A 163 17.08 34.37 4.52
N THR A 164 17.15 34.88 5.75
CA THR A 164 17.51 34.09 6.93
C THR A 164 16.28 33.88 7.80
N ILE A 165 15.97 32.62 8.11
CA ILE A 165 14.85 32.22 8.98
C ILE A 165 15.43 31.63 10.26
N VAL A 166 14.95 32.10 11.41
CA VAL A 166 15.47 31.70 12.73
C VAL A 166 14.33 31.19 13.62
N GLY A 167 14.48 29.99 14.16
CA GLY A 167 13.54 29.47 15.16
C GLY A 167 12.21 28.97 14.60
N ALA A 168 12.10 28.79 13.28
CA ALA A 168 10.94 28.12 12.69
C ALA A 168 10.87 26.67 13.19
N LYS A 169 9.65 26.20 13.47
CA LYS A 169 9.37 24.86 13.99
C LYS A 169 8.24 24.20 13.20
N ASP A 170 8.27 22.88 13.14
CA ASP A 170 7.12 22.07 12.78
C ASP A 170 6.07 22.05 13.92
N PHE A 171 5.03 21.24 13.75
CA PHE A 171 4.00 21.05 14.78
C PHE A 171 4.50 20.30 16.02
N ALA A 172 5.42 19.33 15.86
CA ALA A 172 6.05 18.61 16.97
C ALA A 172 7.18 19.39 17.67
N SER A 173 7.31 20.69 17.39
CA SER A 173 8.33 21.59 17.94
C SER A 173 9.78 21.29 17.56
N ASN A 174 10.05 20.47 16.55
CA ASN A 174 11.38 20.30 15.99
C ASN A 174 11.79 21.58 15.25
N LEU A 175 12.99 22.08 15.55
CA LEU A 175 13.54 23.28 14.91
C LEU A 175 14.02 22.97 13.49
N ILE A 176 13.79 23.90 12.56
CA ILE A 176 14.32 23.86 11.18
C ILE A 176 15.82 23.57 11.15
N SER A 177 16.30 22.83 10.15
CA SER A 177 17.69 22.41 10.01
C SER A 177 18.31 22.90 8.71
N PRO A 178 19.41 23.67 8.76
CA PRO A 178 20.04 24.25 9.95
C PRO A 178 19.15 25.32 10.63
N ASN A 179 19.46 25.70 11.88
CA ASN A 179 18.85 26.87 12.53
C ASN A 179 19.95 27.77 13.11
N PRO A 180 20.13 29.01 12.60
CA PRO A 180 19.35 29.63 11.53
C PRO A 180 19.57 28.95 10.17
N VAL A 181 18.58 29.04 9.28
CA VAL A 181 18.74 28.68 7.87
C VAL A 181 18.81 29.94 7.03
N THR A 182 19.73 29.98 6.06
CA THR A 182 19.84 31.08 5.11
C THR A 182 19.73 30.52 3.69
N VAL A 183 18.76 31.01 2.93
CA VAL A 183 18.61 30.76 1.49
C VAL A 183 18.98 32.02 0.72
N SER A 184 19.67 31.84 -0.41
CA SER A 184 20.06 32.93 -1.30
C SER A 184 19.25 32.83 -2.59
N PHE A 185 18.80 33.96 -3.11
CA PHE A 185 18.07 34.04 -4.37
C PHE A 185 18.42 35.34 -5.10
N LYS A 186 18.17 35.40 -6.40
CA LYS A 186 18.49 36.56 -7.24
C LYS A 186 17.22 37.02 -7.93
N LYS A 187 16.88 38.32 -7.86
CA LYS A 187 15.82 38.82 -8.73
C LYS A 187 16.33 38.80 -10.16
N GLN A 188 15.67 38.03 -11.02
CA GLN A 188 16.07 37.85 -12.41
C GLN A 188 14.85 37.94 -13.32
N VAL A 189 15.10 38.29 -14.57
CA VAL A 189 14.10 38.21 -15.63
C VAL A 189 14.10 36.74 -16.06
N VAL A 190 13.06 36.02 -15.66
CA VAL A 190 12.78 34.65 -16.08
C VAL A 190 12.21 34.65 -17.49
N ASP A 191 11.50 35.71 -17.84
CA ASP A 191 10.78 35.86 -19.09
C ASP A 191 10.61 37.33 -19.47
N ASN A 192 10.76 37.66 -20.75
CA ASN A 192 10.63 39.01 -21.28
C ASN A 192 9.90 39.08 -22.62
N VAL A 193 9.28 37.97 -23.05
CA VAL A 193 8.44 37.94 -24.23
C VAL A 193 7.02 38.25 -23.79
N ASN A 194 6.24 38.89 -24.67
CA ASN A 194 4.83 39.14 -24.40
C ASN A 194 4.02 38.04 -25.09
N PRO A 195 2.94 37.55 -24.46
CA PRO A 195 2.06 36.61 -25.13
C PRO A 195 1.42 37.27 -26.34
N GLU A 196 1.21 36.47 -27.38
CA GLU A 196 0.44 36.80 -28.57
C GLU A 196 -0.73 35.82 -28.70
N VAL A 197 -1.86 36.26 -29.25
CA VAL A 197 -2.92 35.34 -29.66
C VAL A 197 -2.48 34.68 -30.97
N VAL A 198 -2.19 33.39 -30.91
CA VAL A 198 -1.77 32.57 -32.04
C VAL A 198 -2.97 32.21 -32.91
N SER A 199 -4.10 31.84 -32.29
CA SER A 199 -5.30 31.48 -33.03
C SER A 199 -6.58 31.68 -32.23
N VAL A 200 -7.68 31.89 -32.96
CA VAL A 200 -9.04 31.89 -32.42
C VAL A 200 -9.88 31.01 -33.34
N LYS A 201 -10.59 30.03 -32.77
CA LYS A 201 -11.43 29.09 -33.51
C LYS A 201 -12.77 28.93 -32.80
N ALA A 202 -13.88 29.16 -33.51
CA ALA A 202 -15.17 28.65 -33.05
C ALA A 202 -15.24 27.15 -33.35
N VAL A 203 -15.58 26.36 -32.34
CA VAL A 203 -15.99 24.96 -32.55
C VAL A 203 -17.45 24.98 -33.02
N TYR A 204 -18.30 25.65 -32.24
CA TYR A 204 -19.71 25.90 -32.54
C TYR A 204 -20.10 27.32 -32.11
N ASN A 205 -21.37 27.68 -32.23
CA ASN A 205 -21.93 28.94 -31.77
C ASN A 205 -21.91 29.12 -30.24
N SER A 206 -21.58 28.07 -29.50
CA SER A 206 -21.49 28.01 -28.04
C SER A 206 -20.06 27.92 -27.50
N LYS A 207 -19.04 27.60 -28.32
CA LYS A 207 -17.67 27.31 -27.83
C LYS A 207 -16.60 27.97 -28.71
N LEU A 208 -15.70 28.72 -28.08
CA LEU A 208 -14.58 29.43 -28.72
C LEU A 208 -13.25 29.00 -28.08
N ILE A 209 -12.29 28.58 -28.90
CA ILE A 209 -10.94 28.25 -28.46
C ILE A 209 -10.00 29.39 -28.82
N VAL A 210 -9.23 29.87 -27.85
CA VAL A 210 -8.19 30.89 -28.00
C VAL A 210 -6.85 30.28 -27.60
N THR A 211 -5.87 30.36 -28.49
CA THR A 211 -4.50 29.86 -28.25
C THR A 211 -3.54 31.03 -28.16
N PHE A 212 -2.69 31.02 -27.14
CA PHE A 212 -1.65 32.01 -26.88
C PHE A 212 -0.25 31.43 -27.17
N SER A 213 0.73 32.30 -27.42
CA SER A 213 2.11 31.90 -27.72
C SER A 213 2.88 31.39 -26.51
N GLU A 214 2.40 31.70 -25.31
CA GLU A 214 2.99 31.33 -24.02
C GLU A 214 1.95 31.37 -22.89
N PRO A 215 2.25 30.81 -21.70
CA PRO A 215 1.32 30.78 -20.58
C PRO A 215 0.85 32.17 -20.14
N ILE A 216 -0.45 32.36 -20.04
CA ILE A 216 -1.04 33.64 -19.57
C ILE A 216 -1.47 33.57 -18.11
N LYS A 217 -1.67 34.74 -17.50
CA LYS A 217 -2.26 34.85 -16.17
C LYS A 217 -3.75 34.47 -16.22
N THR A 218 -4.13 33.56 -15.34
CA THR A 218 -5.50 33.02 -15.28
C THR A 218 -6.30 33.44 -14.04
N THR A 219 -5.70 34.24 -13.14
CA THR A 219 -6.37 34.71 -11.92
C THR A 219 -7.19 35.97 -12.17
N GLY A 220 -8.49 35.90 -11.86
CA GLY A 220 -9.43 36.99 -12.11
C GLY A 220 -9.89 37.01 -13.56
N THR A 221 -9.73 38.14 -14.25
CA THR A 221 -9.99 38.26 -15.68
C THR A 221 -8.80 37.72 -16.47
N ILE A 222 -9.05 36.71 -17.29
CA ILE A 222 -8.06 36.10 -18.18
C ILE A 222 -7.84 37.01 -19.39
N PHE A 223 -8.94 37.41 -20.05
CA PHE A 223 -8.98 38.40 -21.13
C PHE A 223 -10.41 38.96 -21.27
N LYS A 224 -10.58 39.95 -22.15
CA LYS A 224 -11.88 40.50 -22.54
C LYS A 224 -12.23 40.18 -23.99
N LEU A 225 -13.45 39.73 -24.20
CA LEU A 225 -13.99 39.25 -25.47
C LEU A 225 -15.10 40.18 -25.97
N ASP A 226 -15.03 40.60 -27.24
CA ASP A 226 -16.18 41.17 -27.97
C ASP A 226 -16.41 40.35 -29.25
N ILE A 227 -17.67 40.04 -29.53
CA ILE A 227 -18.10 39.30 -30.72
C ILE A 227 -19.15 40.14 -31.45
N GLY A 228 -18.87 40.48 -32.70
CA GLY A 228 -19.73 41.28 -33.57
C GLY A 228 -19.47 42.79 -33.51
N SER A 229 -18.37 43.23 -32.87
CA SER A 229 -18.01 44.64 -32.72
C SER A 229 -19.11 45.45 -32.04
N THR A 230 -19.67 44.88 -30.97
CA THR A 230 -20.76 45.52 -30.21
C THR A 230 -20.25 46.64 -29.31
N GLY A 231 -18.94 46.67 -29.03
CA GLY A 231 -18.33 47.56 -28.05
C GLY A 231 -18.56 47.14 -26.59
N SER A 232 -19.26 46.02 -26.37
CA SER A 232 -19.50 45.45 -25.05
C SER A 232 -18.47 44.37 -24.75
N LEU A 233 -17.42 44.76 -24.03
CA LEU A 233 -16.37 43.83 -23.62
C LEU A 233 -16.87 42.91 -22.50
N VAL A 234 -16.88 41.60 -22.76
CA VAL A 234 -17.22 40.55 -21.79
C VAL A 234 -15.93 40.04 -21.15
N ALA A 235 -15.88 39.97 -19.81
CA ALA A 235 -14.75 39.37 -19.11
C ALA A 235 -14.80 37.84 -19.23
N VAL A 236 -13.71 37.25 -19.72
CA VAL A 236 -13.47 35.81 -19.67
C VAL A 236 -12.72 35.50 -18.38
N THR A 237 -13.25 34.57 -17.61
CA THR A 237 -12.73 34.12 -16.31
C THR A 237 -12.87 32.61 -16.24
N THR A 238 -12.38 31.99 -15.17
CA THR A 238 -12.57 30.55 -14.94
C THR A 238 -14.03 30.16 -14.66
N THR A 239 -14.99 31.10 -14.62
CA THR A 239 -16.42 30.77 -14.48
C THR A 239 -17.12 30.53 -15.81
N ASN A 240 -16.51 30.97 -16.93
CA ASN A 240 -17.08 30.86 -18.27
C ASN A 240 -16.06 30.34 -19.30
N ALA A 241 -14.93 29.82 -18.82
CA ALA A 241 -13.92 29.19 -19.64
C ALA A 241 -13.12 28.16 -18.84
N SER A 242 -12.68 27.11 -19.52
CA SER A 242 -11.61 26.23 -19.05
C SER A 242 -10.27 26.66 -19.63
N VAL A 243 -9.18 26.34 -18.93
CA VAL A 243 -7.82 26.69 -19.33
C VAL A 243 -6.97 25.42 -19.29
N SER A 244 -6.17 25.19 -20.32
CA SER A 244 -5.23 24.07 -20.36
C SER A 244 -4.21 24.12 -19.21
N ASP A 245 -3.66 22.97 -18.84
CA ASP A 245 -2.66 22.85 -17.77
C ASP A 245 -1.44 23.76 -17.96
N ASP A 246 -1.00 23.92 -19.21
CA ASP A 246 0.11 24.79 -19.60
C ASP A 246 -0.29 26.27 -19.72
N LYS A 247 -1.58 26.59 -19.55
CA LYS A 247 -2.18 27.92 -19.62
C LYS A 247 -1.99 28.64 -20.96
N THR A 248 -1.79 27.90 -22.04
CA THR A 248 -1.67 28.45 -23.40
C THR A 248 -2.97 28.38 -24.19
N VAL A 249 -3.93 27.56 -23.78
CA VAL A 249 -5.22 27.40 -24.46
C VAL A 249 -6.36 27.74 -23.49
N VAL A 250 -7.26 28.61 -23.94
CA VAL A 250 -8.49 28.94 -23.21
C VAL A 250 -9.69 28.55 -24.06
N THR A 251 -10.55 27.70 -23.51
CA THR A 251 -11.80 27.27 -24.14
C THR A 251 -12.95 28.00 -23.46
N VAL A 252 -13.53 28.97 -24.16
CA VAL A 252 -14.63 29.81 -23.66
C VAL A 252 -15.97 29.16 -23.97
N ASP A 253 -16.81 29.02 -22.95
CA ASP A 253 -18.25 28.78 -23.09
C ASP A 253 -18.93 30.14 -23.35
N LEU A 254 -19.31 30.34 -24.60
CA LEU A 254 -19.93 31.57 -25.07
C LEU A 254 -21.33 31.77 -24.46
N THR A 255 -22.04 30.69 -24.16
CA THR A 255 -23.39 30.76 -23.56
C THR A 255 -23.29 31.28 -22.13
N THR A 256 -22.37 30.72 -21.34
CA THR A 256 -22.10 31.16 -19.97
C THR A 256 -21.48 32.56 -19.93
N ALA A 257 -20.69 32.93 -20.95
CA ALA A 257 -20.21 34.30 -21.16
C ALA A 257 -21.32 35.27 -21.63
N GLY A 258 -22.56 34.81 -21.84
CA GLY A 258 -23.72 35.65 -22.15
C GLY A 258 -23.94 35.91 -23.65
N PHE A 259 -23.16 35.31 -24.53
CA PHE A 259 -23.39 35.35 -25.97
C PHE A 259 -24.44 34.30 -26.35
N THR A 260 -25.62 34.75 -26.76
CA THR A 260 -26.71 33.87 -27.21
C THR A 260 -27.00 34.10 -28.70
N SER A 261 -27.44 33.05 -29.39
CA SER A 261 -27.87 33.12 -30.80
C SER A 261 -26.79 33.56 -31.81
N LEU A 262 -25.51 33.25 -31.57
CA LEU A 262 -24.44 33.50 -32.53
C LEU A 262 -24.65 32.67 -33.81
N SER A 263 -24.54 33.31 -34.96
CA SER A 263 -24.63 32.66 -36.28
C SER A 263 -23.91 33.47 -37.35
N GLY A 264 -23.34 32.76 -38.33
CA GLY A 264 -22.64 33.35 -39.46
C GLY A 264 -21.30 34.00 -39.08
N LEU A 265 -20.74 34.77 -40.00
CA LEU A 265 -19.47 35.49 -39.80
C LEU A 265 -19.63 36.63 -38.79
N LYS A 266 -18.82 36.61 -37.74
CA LYS A 266 -18.68 37.69 -36.76
C LYS A 266 -17.21 38.07 -36.59
N ARG A 267 -16.95 39.35 -36.34
CA ARG A 267 -15.63 39.81 -35.88
C ARG A 267 -15.47 39.44 -34.41
N VAL A 268 -14.34 38.84 -34.06
CA VAL A 268 -13.97 38.50 -32.68
C VAL A 268 -12.77 39.35 -32.29
N ASP A 269 -12.81 39.96 -31.11
CA ASP A 269 -11.75 40.79 -30.53
C ASP A 269 -11.33 40.23 -29.16
N ILE A 270 -10.02 40.05 -28.91
CA ILE A 270 -9.46 39.44 -27.69
C ILE A 270 -8.51 40.41 -26.97
N THR A 271 -9.01 41.18 -26.03
CA THR A 271 -8.27 42.28 -25.37
C THR A 271 -7.89 42.00 -23.93
N GLU A 272 -7.00 42.81 -23.36
CA GLU A 272 -6.72 42.87 -21.92
C GLU A 272 -6.24 41.54 -21.28
N PHE A 273 -5.43 40.77 -22.00
CA PHE A 273 -4.73 39.61 -21.42
C PHE A 273 -3.36 39.99 -20.86
N GLN A 274 -2.86 39.19 -19.92
CA GLN A 274 -1.62 39.43 -19.20
C GLN A 274 -0.73 38.18 -19.24
N ASP A 275 0.57 38.39 -19.46
CA ASP A 275 1.62 37.39 -19.27
C ASP A 275 1.64 36.87 -17.82
N LEU A 276 1.82 35.55 -17.65
CA LEU A 276 2.03 34.95 -16.34
C LEU A 276 3.26 35.54 -15.63
N SER A 277 4.33 35.85 -16.37
CA SER A 277 5.57 36.47 -15.91
C SER A 277 5.45 37.98 -15.63
N GLY A 278 4.28 38.57 -15.93
CA GLY A 278 3.94 39.95 -15.60
C GLY A 278 4.43 41.01 -16.59
N ASN A 279 4.85 40.64 -17.81
CA ASN A 279 5.31 41.55 -18.85
C ASN A 279 4.39 41.56 -20.10
N PRO A 280 3.78 42.70 -20.50
CA PRO A 280 3.52 43.91 -19.73
C PRO A 280 2.44 43.66 -18.67
N ALA A 281 2.10 44.67 -17.88
CA ALA A 281 1.05 44.54 -16.86
C ALA A 281 -0.32 44.18 -17.45
N ILE A 282 -0.71 44.73 -18.61
CA ILE A 282 -1.93 44.38 -19.36
C ILE A 282 -1.67 44.72 -20.84
N ILE A 283 -1.97 43.81 -21.77
CA ILE A 283 -1.93 44.08 -23.21
C ILE A 283 -3.28 44.69 -23.64
N ALA A 284 -3.32 46.03 -23.72
CA ALA A 284 -4.56 46.81 -23.87
C ALA A 284 -4.88 47.27 -25.31
N GLU A 285 -3.93 47.31 -26.25
CA GLU A 285 -4.16 47.82 -27.62
C GLU A 285 -3.67 46.87 -28.73
N SER A 286 -4.50 46.73 -29.78
CA SER A 286 -4.38 45.82 -30.95
C SER A 286 -4.44 44.31 -30.65
N ALA A 287 -5.29 43.96 -29.70
CA ALA A 287 -5.36 42.63 -29.12
C ALA A 287 -6.17 41.64 -29.99
N TYR A 288 -5.56 41.26 -31.11
CA TYR A 288 -6.02 40.23 -32.06
C TYR A 288 -7.52 40.28 -32.46
N ASN A 289 -7.77 40.58 -33.73
CA ASN A 289 -9.10 40.42 -34.29
C ASN A 289 -9.10 39.58 -35.55
N THR A 290 -10.17 38.80 -35.70
CA THR A 290 -10.37 37.93 -36.86
C THR A 290 -11.86 37.76 -37.15
N LEU A 291 -12.20 37.28 -38.33
CA LEU A 291 -13.56 36.90 -38.70
C LEU A 291 -13.74 35.41 -38.46
N ILE A 292 -14.66 35.05 -37.57
CA ILE A 292 -15.00 33.67 -37.25
C ILE A 292 -16.43 33.39 -37.70
N ASN A 293 -16.64 32.26 -38.37
CA ASN A 293 -17.97 31.78 -38.73
C ASN A 293 -18.52 30.92 -37.59
N PHE A 294 -19.61 31.35 -36.98
CA PHE A 294 -20.30 30.61 -35.93
C PHE A 294 -21.42 29.78 -36.55
N VAL A 295 -21.41 28.48 -36.29
CA VAL A 295 -22.42 27.53 -36.76
C VAL A 295 -23.07 26.85 -35.56
N ALA A 296 -24.36 26.54 -35.64
CA ALA A 296 -25.02 25.76 -34.61
C ALA A 296 -24.38 24.38 -34.51
N ASP A 297 -24.26 23.88 -33.29
CA ASP A 297 -23.92 22.49 -33.07
C ASP A 297 -25.12 21.60 -33.43
N THR A 298 -24.89 20.64 -34.31
CA THR A 298 -25.90 19.67 -34.77
C THR A 298 -25.38 18.24 -34.73
N GLU A 299 -24.14 18.05 -34.28
CA GLU A 299 -23.58 16.72 -34.10
C GLU A 299 -24.02 16.20 -32.74
N ALA A 300 -24.25 14.89 -32.64
CA ALA A 300 -24.58 14.26 -31.38
C ALA A 300 -23.34 13.53 -30.82
N PRO A 301 -23.22 13.41 -29.48
CA PRO A 301 -22.09 12.73 -28.85
C PRO A 301 -21.92 11.28 -29.34
N LYS A 302 -20.68 10.91 -29.67
CA LYS A 302 -20.28 9.57 -30.12
C LYS A 302 -19.26 8.97 -29.16
N VAL A 303 -19.31 7.66 -28.98
CA VAL A 303 -18.32 6.94 -28.17
C VAL A 303 -16.96 7.03 -28.83
N LYS A 304 -15.99 7.61 -28.11
CA LYS A 304 -14.59 7.76 -28.50
C LYS A 304 -13.73 6.60 -28.01
N ALA A 305 -13.89 6.21 -26.74
CA ALA A 305 -13.12 5.13 -26.13
C ALA A 305 -13.91 4.39 -25.04
N VAL A 306 -13.50 3.15 -24.77
CA VAL A 306 -14.05 2.33 -23.69
C VAL A 306 -12.91 1.64 -22.96
N THR A 307 -12.77 1.93 -21.68
CA THR A 307 -11.71 1.40 -20.81
C THR A 307 -12.30 0.75 -19.57
N VAL A 308 -11.48 -0.04 -18.88
CA VAL A 308 -11.77 -0.51 -17.52
C VAL A 308 -10.78 0.18 -16.59
N GLU A 309 -11.30 0.92 -15.63
CA GLU A 309 -10.50 1.76 -14.73
C GLU A 309 -10.91 1.52 -13.28
N THR A 310 -9.94 1.53 -12.37
CA THR A 310 -10.21 1.53 -10.93
C THR A 310 -10.22 2.97 -10.46
N ILE A 311 -11.40 3.49 -10.13
CA ILE A 311 -11.61 4.85 -9.65
C ILE A 311 -11.96 4.76 -8.17
N SER A 312 -11.11 5.35 -7.32
CA SER A 312 -11.29 5.35 -5.86
C SER A 312 -11.47 3.96 -5.23
N GLY A 313 -10.82 2.95 -5.82
CA GLY A 313 -10.85 1.55 -5.36
C GLY A 313 -12.05 0.72 -5.86
N THR A 314 -12.89 1.28 -6.73
CA THR A 314 -13.98 0.55 -7.38
C THR A 314 -13.71 0.48 -8.88
N ARG A 315 -13.91 -0.69 -9.48
CA ARG A 315 -13.74 -0.89 -10.91
C ARG A 315 -14.96 -0.43 -11.70
N TYR A 316 -14.71 0.41 -12.68
CA TYR A 316 -15.70 0.91 -13.61
C TYR A 316 -15.33 0.55 -15.05
N ILE A 317 -16.34 0.36 -15.89
CA ILE A 317 -16.18 0.58 -17.33
C ILE A 317 -16.37 2.06 -17.56
N VAL A 318 -15.39 2.73 -18.16
CA VAL A 318 -15.46 4.15 -18.51
C VAL A 318 -15.69 4.26 -20.02
N VAL A 319 -16.78 4.92 -20.41
CA VAL A 319 -17.17 5.17 -21.80
C VAL A 319 -16.95 6.65 -22.07
N GLU A 320 -15.86 6.96 -22.76
CA GLU A 320 -15.49 8.32 -23.16
C GLU A 320 -16.22 8.70 -24.44
N PHE A 321 -16.75 9.92 -24.49
CA PHE A 321 -17.39 10.51 -25.67
C PHE A 321 -16.42 11.47 -26.38
N ASP A 322 -16.74 11.87 -27.62
CA ASP A 322 -15.94 12.80 -28.41
C ASP A 322 -16.16 14.27 -28.07
N GLU A 323 -17.05 14.55 -27.12
CA GLU A 323 -17.40 15.87 -26.60
C GLU A 323 -17.95 15.78 -25.17
N ASP A 324 -18.01 16.92 -24.47
CA ASP A 324 -18.58 17.06 -23.13
C ASP A 324 -20.08 16.68 -23.15
N VAL A 325 -20.51 15.95 -22.14
CA VAL A 325 -21.85 15.34 -22.06
C VAL A 325 -22.52 15.54 -20.71
N THR A 326 -23.82 15.76 -20.73
CA THR A 326 -24.70 15.55 -19.57
C THR A 326 -25.30 14.16 -19.63
N VAL A 327 -25.16 13.39 -18.55
CA VAL A 327 -25.66 12.01 -18.46
C VAL A 327 -27.08 11.96 -17.92
N THR A 328 -27.97 11.29 -18.63
CA THR A 328 -29.30 10.91 -18.16
C THR A 328 -29.26 9.44 -17.73
N ALA A 329 -29.24 9.18 -16.42
CA ALA A 329 -29.14 7.83 -15.88
C ALA A 329 -30.24 6.91 -16.44
N ALA A 330 -29.82 5.81 -17.07
CA ALA A 330 -30.71 4.83 -17.70
C ALA A 330 -30.21 3.40 -17.43
N ALA A 331 -31.14 2.46 -17.28
CA ALA A 331 -30.79 1.05 -17.20
C ALA A 331 -30.30 0.53 -18.55
N LEU A 332 -29.27 -0.32 -18.56
CA LEU A 332 -28.69 -0.89 -19.77
C LEU A 332 -29.16 -2.33 -19.93
N THR A 333 -29.94 -2.59 -20.98
CA THR A 333 -30.47 -3.92 -21.29
C THR A 333 -30.72 -4.05 -22.80
N PRO A 334 -30.40 -5.20 -23.44
CA PRO A 334 -29.73 -6.37 -22.86
C PRO A 334 -28.21 -6.18 -22.73
N VAL A 335 -27.59 -6.93 -21.80
CA VAL A 335 -26.13 -7.02 -21.66
C VAL A 335 -25.71 -8.47 -21.80
N THR A 336 -24.80 -8.74 -22.73
CA THR A 336 -24.28 -10.09 -23.00
C THR A 336 -22.78 -10.13 -22.79
N TYR A 337 -22.25 -11.30 -22.42
CA TYR A 337 -20.81 -11.51 -22.28
C TYR A 337 -20.40 -12.91 -22.71
N VAL A 338 -19.16 -13.04 -23.21
CA VAL A 338 -18.55 -14.32 -23.55
C VAL A 338 -17.45 -14.63 -22.56
N VAL A 339 -17.57 -15.79 -21.91
CA VAL A 339 -16.54 -16.36 -21.04
C VAL A 339 -16.31 -17.81 -21.47
N ASP A 340 -15.05 -18.24 -21.57
CA ASP A 340 -14.67 -19.58 -22.04
C ASP A 340 -15.34 -20.00 -23.37
N GLY A 341 -15.54 -19.03 -24.27
CA GLY A 341 -16.17 -19.26 -25.58
C GLY A 341 -17.70 -19.44 -25.55
N VAL A 342 -18.35 -19.28 -24.40
CA VAL A 342 -19.81 -19.40 -24.25
C VAL A 342 -20.43 -18.02 -24.02
N GLN A 343 -21.42 -17.67 -24.85
CA GLN A 343 -22.21 -16.44 -24.66
C GLN A 343 -23.24 -16.63 -23.53
N LYS A 344 -23.26 -15.67 -22.61
CA LYS A 344 -24.18 -15.56 -21.48
C LYS A 344 -24.84 -14.17 -21.49
N THR A 345 -25.93 -14.02 -20.74
CA THR A 345 -26.67 -12.76 -20.59
C THR A 345 -26.70 -12.38 -19.12
N LEU A 346 -26.47 -11.11 -18.80
CA LEU A 346 -26.82 -10.58 -17.47
C LEU A 346 -28.34 -10.40 -17.41
N THR A 347 -29.03 -11.32 -16.75
CA THR A 347 -30.51 -11.40 -16.75
C THR A 347 -31.20 -10.11 -16.31
N SER A 348 -30.62 -9.38 -15.36
CA SER A 348 -31.14 -8.11 -14.84
C SER A 348 -30.60 -6.88 -15.57
N GLY A 349 -29.70 -7.05 -16.56
CA GLY A 349 -28.97 -5.95 -17.18
C GLY A 349 -28.09 -5.20 -16.17
N ILE A 350 -27.92 -3.90 -16.41
CA ILE A 350 -27.24 -2.94 -15.52
C ILE A 350 -28.27 -1.91 -15.08
N VAL A 351 -28.36 -1.62 -13.79
CA VAL A 351 -29.34 -0.65 -13.26
C VAL A 351 -28.89 0.79 -13.51
N ALA A 352 -29.85 1.72 -13.62
CA ALA A 352 -29.56 3.14 -13.88
C ALA A 352 -28.61 3.76 -12.84
N ALA A 353 -28.72 3.36 -11.57
CA ALA A 353 -27.85 3.86 -10.49
C ALA A 353 -26.38 3.43 -10.63
N ALA A 354 -26.09 2.40 -11.42
CA ALA A 354 -24.73 1.99 -11.72
C ALA A 354 -24.11 2.80 -12.87
N VAL A 355 -24.89 3.63 -13.57
CA VAL A 355 -24.49 4.45 -14.72
C VAL A 355 -24.47 5.91 -14.31
N THR A 356 -23.28 6.49 -14.19
CA THR A 356 -23.09 7.85 -13.68
C THR A 356 -22.13 8.63 -14.58
N SER A 357 -22.18 9.95 -14.54
CA SER A 357 -21.21 10.78 -15.24
C SER A 357 -19.83 10.70 -14.58
N HIS A 358 -18.82 11.03 -15.37
CA HIS A 358 -17.43 11.06 -14.94
C HIS A 358 -16.64 12.08 -15.76
N ASP A 359 -16.30 13.16 -15.08
CA ASP A 359 -15.20 14.07 -15.38
C ASP A 359 -13.86 13.30 -15.31
N LYS A 360 -13.24 13.09 -16.46
CA LYS A 360 -12.05 12.23 -16.61
C LYS A 360 -10.76 13.00 -16.32
N ASP A 361 -10.69 14.27 -16.69
CA ASP A 361 -9.50 15.11 -16.59
C ASP A 361 -9.52 16.11 -15.43
N GLY A 362 -10.66 16.23 -14.74
CA GLY A 362 -10.85 17.07 -13.57
C GLY A 362 -11.13 18.53 -13.91
N ASP A 363 -11.54 18.84 -15.14
CA ASP A 363 -11.77 20.22 -15.59
C ASP A 363 -13.14 20.80 -15.19
N GLY A 364 -14.01 19.96 -14.60
CA GLY A 364 -15.35 20.32 -14.15
C GLY A 364 -16.46 20.02 -15.16
N ASN A 365 -16.14 19.51 -16.34
CA ASN A 365 -17.08 18.97 -17.32
C ASN A 365 -17.02 17.44 -17.32
N ASP A 366 -18.10 16.78 -17.77
CA ASP A 366 -18.15 15.32 -17.85
C ASP A 366 -17.96 14.89 -19.32
N GLU A 367 -16.87 14.20 -19.67
CA GLU A 367 -16.64 13.67 -21.03
C GLU A 367 -16.95 12.17 -21.12
N SER A 368 -17.34 11.56 -20.00
CA SER A 368 -17.51 10.12 -19.92
C SER A 368 -18.66 9.68 -19.03
N VAL A 369 -19.13 8.46 -19.32
CA VAL A 369 -20.05 7.70 -18.47
C VAL A 369 -19.26 6.57 -17.82
N LYS A 370 -19.34 6.46 -16.49
CA LYS A 370 -18.81 5.30 -15.76
C LYS A 370 -19.92 4.33 -15.37
N ILE A 371 -19.66 3.05 -15.56
CA ILE A 371 -20.53 1.93 -15.23
C ILE A 371 -19.88 1.12 -14.10
N ASN A 372 -20.51 1.07 -12.93
CA ASN A 372 -19.98 0.33 -11.79
C ASN A 372 -20.01 -1.17 -12.05
N THR A 373 -18.83 -1.82 -12.11
CA THR A 373 -18.75 -3.26 -12.36
C THR A 373 -18.90 -4.10 -11.08
N GLU A 374 -18.76 -3.48 -9.91
CA GLU A 374 -18.82 -4.16 -8.60
C GLU A 374 -20.17 -3.97 -7.89
N ASN A 375 -21.05 -3.15 -8.47
CA ASN A 375 -22.44 -2.98 -8.04
C ASN A 375 -23.34 -2.70 -9.24
N TYR A 376 -23.20 -3.52 -10.29
CA TYR A 376 -23.88 -3.25 -11.58
C TYR A 376 -25.40 -3.40 -11.50
N ASP A 377 -25.91 -4.14 -10.51
CA ASP A 377 -27.33 -4.43 -10.30
C ASP A 377 -27.94 -3.69 -9.11
N GLY A 378 -27.19 -2.81 -8.45
CA GLY A 378 -27.62 -2.10 -7.24
C GLY A 378 -27.66 -2.97 -5.97
N SER A 379 -27.20 -4.23 -6.05
CA SER A 379 -27.18 -5.20 -4.95
C SER A 379 -25.77 -5.70 -4.61
N ASN A 380 -24.74 -4.95 -5.00
CA ASN A 380 -23.30 -5.25 -4.86
C ASN A 380 -22.85 -6.52 -5.59
N SER A 381 -23.56 -6.91 -6.66
CA SER A 381 -23.06 -7.97 -7.53
C SER A 381 -21.89 -7.46 -8.38
N VAL A 382 -20.86 -8.29 -8.49
CA VAL A 382 -19.70 -8.05 -9.35
C VAL A 382 -19.95 -8.67 -10.72
N MET A 383 -19.66 -7.92 -11.79
CA MET A 383 -19.70 -8.42 -13.15
C MET A 383 -18.68 -9.56 -13.30
N PRO A 384 -19.09 -10.74 -13.79
CA PRO A 384 -18.16 -11.83 -14.08
C PRO A 384 -17.02 -11.44 -15.03
N ASN A 385 -15.94 -12.21 -15.03
CA ASN A 385 -14.92 -12.08 -16.06
C ASN A 385 -15.51 -12.46 -17.43
N GLY A 386 -15.13 -11.72 -18.47
CA GLY A 386 -15.57 -12.01 -19.83
C GLY A 386 -15.43 -10.84 -20.79
N LYS A 387 -15.75 -11.11 -22.07
CA LYS A 387 -15.86 -10.10 -23.12
C LYS A 387 -17.31 -9.67 -23.22
N TYR A 388 -17.60 -8.45 -22.80
CA TYR A 388 -18.94 -7.87 -22.75
C TYR A 388 -19.28 -7.13 -24.04
N THR A 389 -20.56 -7.24 -24.44
CA THR A 389 -21.22 -6.36 -25.41
C THR A 389 -22.41 -5.70 -24.69
N ILE A 390 -22.35 -4.37 -24.55
CA ILE A 390 -23.33 -3.55 -23.82
C ILE A 390 -24.01 -2.60 -24.80
N THR A 391 -25.34 -2.56 -24.79
CA THR A 391 -26.12 -1.59 -25.56
C THR A 391 -26.30 -0.31 -24.76
N LEU A 392 -25.83 0.82 -25.28
CA LEU A 392 -26.13 2.15 -24.75
C LEU A 392 -27.43 2.65 -25.41
N PRO A 393 -28.47 3.00 -24.63
CA PRO A 393 -29.72 3.50 -25.19
C PRO A 393 -29.54 4.87 -25.84
N ALA A 394 -30.45 5.23 -26.73
CA ALA A 394 -30.53 6.60 -27.24
C ALA A 394 -30.90 7.57 -26.10
N ASN A 395 -30.40 8.80 -26.17
CA ASN A 395 -30.59 9.83 -25.13
C ASN A 395 -30.01 9.47 -23.75
N LEU A 396 -29.04 8.57 -23.70
CA LEU A 396 -28.23 8.33 -22.50
C LEU A 396 -27.42 9.58 -22.13
N VAL A 397 -26.90 10.26 -23.13
CA VAL A 397 -26.11 11.48 -22.99
C VAL A 397 -26.60 12.56 -23.96
N ALA A 398 -26.43 13.81 -23.57
CA ALA A 398 -26.67 14.99 -24.41
C ALA A 398 -25.50 15.96 -24.31
N ASP A 399 -25.15 16.63 -25.41
CA ASP A 399 -24.22 17.76 -25.38
C ASP A 399 -24.89 19.03 -24.79
N ALA A 400 -24.14 20.14 -24.75
CA ALA A 400 -24.64 21.43 -24.29
C ALA A 400 -25.68 22.07 -25.25
N ALA A 401 -25.70 21.69 -26.52
CA ALA A 401 -26.70 22.13 -27.50
C ALA A 401 -28.02 21.32 -27.43
N GLY A 402 -28.02 20.23 -26.66
CA GLY A 402 -29.15 19.32 -26.48
C GLY A 402 -29.22 18.21 -27.54
N ASN A 403 -28.19 18.02 -28.37
CA ASN A 403 -28.15 16.86 -29.26
C ASN A 403 -27.86 15.61 -28.44
N THR A 404 -28.64 14.55 -28.67
CA THR A 404 -28.58 13.32 -27.87
C THR A 404 -27.91 12.19 -28.63
N ASN A 405 -27.16 11.34 -27.91
CA ASN A 405 -26.53 10.17 -28.54
C ASN A 405 -27.59 9.24 -29.18
N ALA A 406 -27.23 8.65 -30.31
CA ALA A 406 -27.97 7.54 -30.89
C ALA A 406 -27.73 6.24 -30.10
N LEU A 407 -28.65 5.28 -30.25
CA LEU A 407 -28.47 3.92 -29.72
C LEU A 407 -27.20 3.30 -30.35
N THR A 408 -26.31 2.77 -29.51
CA THR A 408 -25.05 2.17 -29.95
C THR A 408 -24.62 1.01 -29.05
N THR A 409 -23.62 0.23 -29.46
CA THR A 409 -23.07 -0.88 -28.68
C THR A 409 -21.58 -0.70 -28.43
N ILE A 410 -21.15 -0.97 -27.20
CA ILE A 410 -19.75 -0.98 -26.81
C ILE A 410 -19.27 -2.40 -26.52
N ASN A 411 -17.97 -2.64 -26.69
CA ASN A 411 -17.32 -3.90 -26.36
C ASN A 411 -16.19 -3.66 -25.37
N VAL A 412 -16.12 -4.47 -24.31
CA VAL A 412 -15.10 -4.34 -23.26
C VAL A 412 -14.74 -5.71 -22.68
N THR A 413 -13.50 -5.90 -22.22
CA THR A 413 -13.09 -7.14 -21.55
C THR A 413 -12.88 -6.86 -20.07
N ILE A 414 -13.53 -7.64 -19.20
CA ILE A 414 -13.32 -7.65 -17.76
C ILE A 414 -12.49 -8.90 -17.42
N GLY A 415 -11.33 -8.72 -16.78
CA GLY A 415 -10.43 -9.79 -16.35
C GLY A 415 -10.28 -9.88 -14.83
N ASP A 416 -9.41 -10.80 -14.39
CA ASP A 416 -9.09 -10.99 -12.98
C ASP A 416 -8.58 -9.71 -12.32
N ILE A 417 -8.89 -9.55 -11.04
CA ILE A 417 -8.22 -8.56 -10.19
C ILE A 417 -6.78 -9.08 -9.98
N ALA A 418 -5.78 -8.20 -10.09
CA ALA A 418 -4.42 -8.59 -9.71
C ALA A 418 -4.44 -9.01 -8.23
N ASP A 419 -4.01 -10.24 -7.96
CA ASP A 419 -3.82 -10.71 -6.59
C ASP A 419 -2.61 -10.02 -6.00
N THR A 420 -2.85 -9.15 -5.02
CA THR A 420 -1.84 -8.36 -4.31
C THR A 420 -1.68 -8.80 -2.86
N THR A 421 -2.37 -9.87 -2.45
CA THR A 421 -2.31 -10.36 -1.07
C THR A 421 -1.02 -11.12 -0.87
N LYS A 422 -0.23 -10.76 0.15
CA LYS A 422 0.94 -11.54 0.52
C LYS A 422 0.51 -12.79 1.32
N PRO A 423 1.15 -13.95 1.11
CA PRO A 423 0.95 -15.08 2.00
C PRO A 423 1.44 -14.74 3.41
N THR A 424 0.77 -15.25 4.43
CA THR A 424 1.17 -15.10 5.85
C THR A 424 1.23 -16.47 6.52
N VAL A 425 1.98 -16.59 7.62
CA VAL A 425 2.04 -17.84 8.41
C VAL A 425 0.88 -17.85 9.40
N MET A 426 -0.03 -18.79 9.26
CA MET A 426 -1.16 -19.01 10.16
C MET A 426 -0.75 -19.79 11.42
N SER A 427 0.12 -20.79 11.26
CA SER A 427 0.65 -21.58 12.37
C SER A 427 1.96 -22.25 12.01
N ALA A 428 2.78 -22.53 13.02
CA ALA A 428 3.96 -23.37 12.93
C ALA A 428 4.00 -24.27 14.16
N VAL A 429 3.78 -25.57 13.98
CA VAL A 429 3.62 -26.53 15.09
C VAL A 429 4.39 -27.82 14.82
N TYR A 430 4.79 -28.52 15.88
CA TYR A 430 5.37 -29.84 15.75
C TYR A 430 4.35 -30.86 15.23
N SER A 431 4.77 -31.71 14.30
CA SER A 431 4.07 -32.97 14.00
C SER A 431 4.65 -34.16 14.77
N ASP A 432 5.96 -34.13 15.04
CA ASP A 432 6.73 -35.03 15.92
C ASP A 432 8.03 -34.31 16.33
N ASN A 433 8.91 -34.93 17.14
CA ASN A 433 10.13 -34.26 17.64
C ASN A 433 11.12 -33.80 16.55
N ASP A 434 11.02 -34.35 15.33
CA ASP A 434 11.94 -34.05 14.23
C ASP A 434 11.30 -33.15 13.16
N THR A 435 9.99 -32.87 13.24
CA THR A 435 9.26 -32.23 12.14
C THR A 435 8.27 -31.15 12.57
N PHE A 436 8.24 -30.10 11.77
CA PHE A 436 7.32 -28.97 11.90
C PHE A 436 6.39 -28.89 10.71
N ILE A 437 5.14 -28.49 10.95
CA ILE A 437 4.18 -28.11 9.92
C ILE A 437 3.96 -26.60 10.00
N VAL A 438 4.25 -25.90 8.91
CA VAL A 438 3.95 -24.48 8.72
C VAL A 438 2.73 -24.37 7.81
N LEU A 439 1.66 -23.74 8.29
CA LEU A 439 0.47 -23.43 7.52
C LEU A 439 0.52 -21.97 7.05
N PHE A 440 0.35 -21.75 5.76
CA PHE A 440 0.25 -20.44 5.12
C PHE A 440 -1.21 -20.07 4.84
N SER A 441 -1.49 -18.77 4.73
CA SER A 441 -2.85 -18.24 4.45
C SER A 441 -3.37 -18.56 3.05
N GLU A 442 -2.49 -18.96 2.13
CA GLU A 442 -2.78 -19.25 0.73
C GLU A 442 -1.70 -20.16 0.13
N GLU A 443 -1.89 -20.56 -1.14
CA GLU A 443 -0.92 -21.42 -1.83
C GLU A 443 0.39 -20.70 -2.11
N VAL A 444 1.50 -21.26 -1.63
CA VAL A 444 2.85 -20.71 -1.84
C VAL A 444 3.63 -21.47 -2.93
N THR A 445 4.64 -20.83 -3.52
CA THR A 445 5.38 -21.41 -4.64
C THR A 445 6.41 -22.45 -4.20
N ASN A 446 6.67 -23.42 -5.09
CA ASN A 446 7.73 -24.41 -4.88
C ASN A 446 9.11 -23.76 -4.69
N ALA A 447 9.39 -22.68 -5.43
CA ALA A 447 10.71 -22.06 -5.46
C ALA A 447 11.10 -21.46 -4.10
N THR A 448 10.15 -20.85 -3.41
CA THR A 448 10.39 -20.18 -2.13
C THR A 448 10.04 -21.05 -0.93
N ALA A 449 8.94 -21.81 -0.98
CA ALA A 449 8.45 -22.60 0.15
C ALA A 449 9.25 -23.87 0.42
N LEU A 450 9.88 -24.45 -0.61
CA LEU A 450 10.69 -25.66 -0.46
C LEU A 450 12.18 -25.35 -0.24
N ASN A 451 12.54 -24.07 -0.17
CA ASN A 451 13.90 -23.64 0.12
C ASN A 451 14.11 -23.56 1.63
N THR A 452 14.83 -24.53 2.21
CA THR A 452 15.08 -24.58 3.67
C THR A 452 15.85 -23.36 4.19
N ALA A 453 16.56 -22.60 3.34
CA ALA A 453 17.24 -21.37 3.75
C ALA A 453 16.29 -20.23 4.16
N ASN A 454 15.00 -20.35 3.85
CA ASN A 454 13.95 -19.40 4.23
C ASN A 454 13.38 -19.66 5.62
N TYR A 455 13.86 -20.71 6.32
CA TYR A 455 13.42 -21.12 7.64
C TYR A 455 14.67 -21.25 8.54
N THR A 456 14.80 -20.42 9.56
CA THR A 456 15.96 -20.43 10.47
C THR A 456 15.54 -20.41 11.93
N VAL A 457 16.29 -21.11 12.78
CA VAL A 457 16.07 -21.12 14.23
C VAL A 457 17.25 -20.41 14.88
N GLU A 458 17.01 -19.33 15.61
CA GLU A 458 18.08 -18.44 16.13
C GLU A 458 19.06 -17.96 15.04
N GLY A 459 18.55 -17.76 13.82
CA GLY A 459 19.36 -17.42 12.63
C GLY A 459 20.12 -18.59 12.00
N GLU A 460 20.10 -19.78 12.61
CA GLU A 460 20.80 -20.97 12.13
C GLU A 460 19.92 -21.83 11.19
N LYS A 461 20.56 -22.42 10.18
CA LYS A 461 19.90 -23.32 9.21
C LYS A 461 19.86 -24.75 9.76
N VAL A 462 18.80 -25.06 10.49
CA VAL A 462 18.62 -26.36 11.17
C VAL A 462 17.77 -27.38 10.41
N PHE A 463 17.03 -26.95 9.39
CA PHE A 463 16.17 -27.82 8.59
C PHE A 463 16.91 -28.44 7.40
N VAL A 464 16.76 -29.75 7.21
CA VAL A 464 17.37 -30.52 6.10
C VAL A 464 16.40 -30.75 4.94
N SER A 465 15.10 -30.60 5.17
CA SER A 465 14.06 -30.79 4.16
C SER A 465 12.89 -29.86 4.40
N ALA A 466 12.28 -29.41 3.30
CA ALA A 466 11.00 -28.72 3.25
C ALA A 466 10.18 -29.34 2.11
N ILE A 467 9.01 -29.89 2.42
CA ILE A 467 8.10 -30.52 1.44
C ILE A 467 6.67 -30.02 1.65
N PHE A 468 5.85 -30.01 0.62
CA PHE A 468 4.42 -29.76 0.79
C PHE A 468 3.73 -30.97 1.43
N ASP A 469 2.79 -30.72 2.35
CA ASP A 469 2.02 -31.73 3.06
C ASP A 469 0.54 -31.65 2.69
N GLY A 470 0.13 -32.48 1.73
CA GLY A 470 -1.23 -32.51 1.17
C GLY A 470 -1.50 -31.45 0.11
N ASP A 471 -1.32 -30.17 0.44
CA ASP A 471 -1.56 -29.03 -0.46
C ASP A 471 -0.45 -27.96 -0.36
N LYS A 472 -0.51 -26.92 -1.21
CA LYS A 472 0.51 -25.88 -1.27
C LYS A 472 0.39 -24.80 -0.19
N THR A 473 -0.55 -24.94 0.74
CA THR A 473 -0.64 -24.06 1.91
C THR A 473 0.13 -24.63 3.11
N LYS A 474 0.55 -25.91 3.08
CA LYS A 474 1.21 -26.58 4.20
C LYS A 474 2.61 -27.05 3.83
N VAL A 475 3.61 -26.57 4.56
CA VAL A 475 5.00 -27.00 4.42
C VAL A 475 5.44 -27.80 5.64
N LYS A 476 5.82 -29.06 5.42
CA LYS A 476 6.49 -29.90 6.40
C LYS A 476 8.00 -29.68 6.33
N LEU A 477 8.56 -29.16 7.42
CA LEU A 477 9.98 -28.98 7.64
C LEU A 477 10.53 -30.14 8.47
N THR A 478 11.73 -30.63 8.13
CA THR A 478 12.42 -31.68 8.89
C THR A 478 13.72 -31.16 9.44
N LEU A 479 13.93 -31.27 10.76
CA LEU A 479 15.16 -30.90 11.45
C LEU A 479 16.30 -31.86 11.10
N ARG A 480 17.54 -31.36 11.15
CA ARG A 480 18.73 -32.21 11.22
C ARG A 480 18.72 -32.95 12.56
N ASP A 481 19.20 -34.20 12.57
CA ASP A 481 19.43 -34.97 13.82
C ASP A 481 20.27 -34.15 14.81
N GLY A 482 19.81 -34.05 16.06
CA GLY A 482 20.49 -33.30 17.12
C GLY A 482 20.73 -31.82 16.80
N ALA A 483 19.91 -31.21 15.94
CA ALA A 483 19.97 -29.77 15.70
C ALA A 483 19.56 -28.96 16.93
N ILE A 484 18.69 -29.54 17.76
CA ILE A 484 18.22 -28.98 19.02
C ILE A 484 18.71 -29.90 20.13
N ASP A 485 19.68 -29.43 20.91
CA ASP A 485 20.37 -30.21 21.95
C ASP A 485 19.77 -30.05 23.35
N VAL A 486 18.96 -29.01 23.55
CA VAL A 486 18.25 -28.74 24.80
C VAL A 486 16.84 -28.21 24.56
N ASN A 487 15.90 -28.55 25.45
CA ASN A 487 14.55 -28.00 25.43
C ASN A 487 14.56 -26.50 25.74
N GLY A 488 13.73 -25.72 25.07
CA GLY A 488 13.54 -24.30 25.39
C GLY A 488 12.99 -23.45 24.26
N GLU A 489 12.53 -22.27 24.64
CA GLU A 489 12.01 -21.25 23.73
C GLU A 489 13.12 -20.72 22.81
N ARG A 490 12.84 -20.72 21.50
CA ARG A 490 13.71 -20.19 20.44
C ARG A 490 12.88 -19.49 19.38
N SER A 491 13.50 -18.55 18.70
CA SER A 491 12.99 -17.83 17.56
C SER A 491 13.04 -18.69 16.29
N LEU A 492 11.90 -18.87 15.63
CA LEU A 492 11.77 -19.41 14.29
C LEU A 492 11.48 -18.26 13.32
N GLU A 493 12.44 -17.91 12.47
CA GLU A 493 12.27 -16.92 11.40
C GLU A 493 11.82 -17.61 10.10
N ILE A 494 10.77 -17.08 9.49
CA ILE A 494 10.25 -17.51 8.18
C ILE A 494 10.19 -16.28 7.26
N LYS A 495 10.83 -16.38 6.09
CA LYS A 495 10.98 -15.22 5.18
C LYS A 495 10.99 -15.60 3.71
N ASN A 496 10.81 -14.59 2.85
CA ASN A 496 10.94 -14.72 1.39
C ASN A 496 10.04 -15.79 0.75
N ILE A 497 8.89 -16.11 1.36
CA ILE A 497 7.91 -17.04 0.79
C ILE A 497 6.96 -16.26 -0.13
N ALA A 498 6.86 -16.68 -1.38
CA ALA A 498 5.99 -16.07 -2.37
C ALA A 498 4.76 -16.94 -2.69
N ASP A 499 3.64 -16.32 -3.04
CA ASP A 499 2.47 -16.97 -3.61
C ASP A 499 2.57 -17.14 -5.15
N LYS A 500 1.50 -17.66 -5.76
CA LYS A 500 1.42 -17.86 -7.21
C LYS A 500 1.44 -16.57 -8.02
N ALA A 501 0.92 -15.46 -7.49
CA ALA A 501 0.91 -14.15 -8.12
C ALA A 501 2.26 -13.41 -8.00
N GLY A 502 3.15 -13.91 -7.13
CA GLY A 502 4.49 -13.40 -6.88
C GLY A 502 4.56 -12.45 -5.68
N ASN A 503 3.51 -12.30 -4.88
CA ASN A 503 3.59 -11.49 -3.67
C ASN A 503 4.41 -12.23 -2.62
N VAL A 504 5.42 -11.56 -2.07
CA VAL A 504 6.34 -12.13 -1.08
C VAL A 504 5.89 -11.75 0.32
N MET A 505 5.78 -12.73 1.23
CA MET A 505 5.45 -12.51 2.64
C MET A 505 6.42 -11.55 3.31
N ASP A 506 5.91 -10.77 4.26
CA ASP A 506 6.77 -10.10 5.22
C ASP A 506 7.42 -11.13 6.14
N SER A 507 8.68 -10.89 6.51
CA SER A 507 9.41 -11.84 7.37
C SER A 507 8.76 -11.88 8.76
N VAL A 508 8.53 -13.08 9.28
CA VAL A 508 7.94 -13.28 10.61
C VAL A 508 8.93 -14.03 11.50
N THR A 509 8.99 -13.64 12.77
CA THR A 509 9.73 -14.36 13.81
C THR A 509 8.74 -14.85 14.84
N LEU A 510 8.67 -16.16 15.04
CA LEU A 510 7.78 -16.83 15.98
C LEU A 510 8.58 -17.30 17.20
N SER A 511 8.05 -17.08 18.40
CA SER A 511 8.59 -17.68 19.62
C SER A 511 8.02 -19.08 19.79
N VAL A 512 8.88 -20.10 19.69
CA VAL A 512 8.47 -21.51 19.71
C VAL A 512 9.27 -22.24 20.79
N ASN A 513 8.59 -23.00 21.64
CA ASN A 513 9.26 -23.88 22.60
C ASN A 513 9.76 -25.15 21.90
N PHE A 514 11.04 -25.18 21.53
CA PHE A 514 11.65 -26.33 20.86
C PHE A 514 11.94 -27.46 21.83
N ILE A 515 11.70 -28.68 21.38
CA ILE A 515 12.03 -29.93 22.08
C ILE A 515 13.35 -30.42 21.52
N GLU A 516 14.25 -30.89 22.39
CA GLU A 516 15.51 -31.47 21.96
C GLU A 516 15.28 -32.75 21.13
N ASN A 517 16.11 -32.93 20.10
CA ASN A 517 15.99 -34.02 19.13
C ASN A 517 17.30 -34.83 18.98
N VAL A 518 18.08 -34.90 20.04
CA VAL A 518 19.21 -35.81 20.20
C VAL A 518 18.65 -37.21 20.48
N LYS A 519 19.23 -38.22 19.84
CA LYS A 519 18.73 -39.61 19.94
C LYS A 519 19.64 -40.44 20.82
N PRO A 520 19.08 -41.33 21.67
CA PRO A 520 19.88 -42.15 22.55
C PRO A 520 20.71 -43.16 21.74
N GLN A 521 21.98 -43.31 22.11
CA GLN A 521 22.92 -44.24 21.48
C GLN A 521 23.50 -45.20 22.52
N MET A 522 23.47 -46.50 22.23
CA MET A 522 24.23 -47.47 23.03
C MET A 522 25.73 -47.25 22.81
N LEU A 523 26.45 -46.80 23.83
CA LEU A 523 27.88 -46.47 23.73
C LEU A 523 28.76 -47.69 23.98
N SER A 524 28.45 -48.48 25.01
CA SER A 524 29.30 -49.61 25.41
C SER A 524 28.52 -50.68 26.17
N ALA A 525 29.12 -51.86 26.26
CA ALA A 525 28.72 -52.94 27.16
C ALA A 525 29.94 -53.43 27.95
N LYS A 526 29.75 -53.83 29.21
CA LYS A 526 30.79 -54.35 30.08
C LYS A 526 30.29 -55.58 30.83
N ILE A 527 31.05 -56.66 30.80
CA ILE A 527 30.79 -57.84 31.63
C ILE A 527 31.16 -57.48 33.08
N VAL A 528 30.20 -57.56 34.00
CA VAL A 528 30.40 -57.21 35.42
C VAL A 528 30.23 -58.39 36.37
N ASP A 529 29.64 -59.49 35.89
CA ASP A 529 29.55 -60.78 36.58
C ASP A 529 29.42 -61.91 35.54
N VAL A 530 29.42 -63.16 35.98
CA VAL A 530 29.29 -64.35 35.12
C VAL A 530 28.00 -64.37 34.31
N ASP A 531 26.95 -63.68 34.74
CA ASP A 531 25.64 -63.61 34.08
C ASP A 531 25.16 -62.18 33.84
N LYS A 532 26.03 -61.17 34.04
CA LYS A 532 25.64 -59.75 34.03
C LYS A 532 26.46 -58.90 33.08
N VAL A 533 25.75 -58.14 32.25
CA VAL A 533 26.33 -57.19 31.30
C VAL A 533 25.75 -55.80 31.54
N LEU A 534 26.61 -54.84 31.90
CA LEU A 534 26.26 -53.44 32.08
C LEU A 534 26.37 -52.69 30.74
N VAL A 535 25.26 -52.13 30.28
CA VAL A 535 25.17 -51.32 29.06
C VAL A 535 25.11 -49.83 29.43
N THR A 536 25.83 -48.99 28.68
CA THR A 536 25.83 -47.53 28.86
C THR A 536 25.32 -46.83 27.61
N PHE A 537 24.42 -45.87 27.76
CA PHE A 537 23.84 -45.02 26.72
C PHE A 537 24.42 -43.60 26.72
N SER A 538 24.25 -42.86 25.62
CA SER A 538 24.67 -41.46 25.48
C SER A 538 23.88 -40.49 26.33
N GLU A 539 22.66 -40.86 26.71
CA GLU A 539 21.73 -40.06 27.50
C GLU A 539 20.77 -40.97 28.28
N GLY A 540 19.94 -40.34 29.11
CA GLY A 540 18.98 -41.03 29.96
C GLY A 540 17.82 -41.61 29.16
N ILE A 541 17.51 -42.88 29.38
CA ILE A 541 16.43 -43.58 28.67
C ILE A 541 15.13 -43.63 29.49
N LYS A 542 13.98 -43.79 28.82
CA LYS A 542 12.71 -44.12 29.47
C LYS A 542 12.74 -45.54 30.01
N ALA A 543 12.23 -45.71 31.22
CA ALA A 543 12.12 -47.02 31.88
C ALA A 543 11.30 -48.03 31.06
N THR A 544 10.31 -47.58 30.26
CA THR A 544 9.51 -48.44 29.38
C THR A 544 10.29 -49.04 28.22
N SER A 545 11.42 -48.44 27.82
CA SER A 545 12.31 -48.98 26.79
C SER A 545 13.41 -49.89 27.35
N ALA A 546 13.60 -49.88 28.68
CA ALA A 546 14.54 -50.73 29.40
C ALA A 546 13.93 -52.10 29.72
N VAL A 547 13.54 -52.85 28.68
CA VAL A 547 12.90 -54.16 28.81
C VAL A 547 13.70 -55.25 28.08
N PRO A 548 13.68 -56.52 28.56
CA PRO A 548 14.49 -57.58 27.96
C PRO A 548 14.32 -57.75 26.45
N ALA A 549 13.11 -57.54 25.92
CA ALA A 549 12.80 -57.69 24.50
C ALA A 549 13.58 -56.73 23.57
N ASN A 550 14.09 -55.61 24.10
CA ASN A 550 14.82 -54.61 23.32
C ASN A 550 16.32 -54.93 23.21
N PHE A 551 16.80 -55.98 23.88
CA PHE A 551 18.21 -56.37 23.91
C PHE A 551 18.40 -57.80 23.43
N THR A 552 19.25 -57.99 22.42
CA THR A 552 19.74 -59.31 22.02
C THR A 552 21.18 -59.47 22.47
N VAL A 553 21.45 -60.42 23.36
CA VAL A 553 22.82 -60.74 23.80
C VAL A 553 23.24 -62.05 23.16
N LYS A 554 24.48 -62.11 22.66
CA LYS A 554 25.08 -63.33 22.11
C LYS A 554 26.39 -63.63 22.82
N VAL A 555 26.59 -64.89 23.20
CA VAL A 555 27.83 -65.42 23.76
C VAL A 555 28.46 -66.35 22.71
N ASN A 556 29.67 -66.03 22.25
CA ASN A 556 30.34 -66.68 21.11
C ASN A 556 29.46 -66.78 19.85
N GLY A 557 28.64 -65.75 19.61
CA GLY A 557 27.71 -65.68 18.48
C GLY A 557 26.39 -66.43 18.67
N VAL A 558 26.19 -67.14 19.78
CA VAL A 558 24.94 -67.84 20.10
C VAL A 558 24.06 -66.95 20.99
N PRO A 559 22.78 -66.71 20.64
CA PRO A 559 21.88 -65.92 21.50
C PRO A 559 21.72 -66.51 22.91
N ASP A 560 21.90 -65.67 23.93
CA ASP A 560 21.55 -65.96 25.32
C ASP A 560 20.43 -64.98 25.75
N PRO A 561 19.20 -65.46 26.04
CA PRO A 561 18.09 -64.58 26.35
C PRO A 561 18.36 -63.72 27.60
N VAL A 562 17.95 -62.45 27.54
CA VAL A 562 17.93 -61.54 28.69
C VAL A 562 16.70 -61.86 29.54
N THR A 563 16.91 -62.12 30.83
CA THR A 563 15.82 -62.44 31.78
C THR A 563 15.32 -61.20 32.53
N SER A 564 16.19 -60.23 32.77
CA SER A 564 15.84 -58.97 33.43
C SER A 564 16.75 -57.81 33.00
N VAL A 565 16.22 -56.60 33.13
CA VAL A 565 16.92 -55.33 32.92
C VAL A 565 16.74 -54.49 34.19
N THR A 566 17.82 -54.25 34.93
CA THR A 566 17.81 -53.55 36.22
C THR A 566 18.90 -52.48 36.28
N LYS A 567 19.02 -51.77 37.40
CA LYS A 567 20.22 -51.02 37.77
C LYS A 567 21.32 -51.96 38.27
N GLU A 568 22.53 -51.43 38.44
CA GLU A 568 23.68 -52.16 39.02
C GLU A 568 23.40 -52.68 40.43
N ASP A 569 22.58 -51.96 41.22
CA ASP A 569 22.18 -52.34 42.58
C ASP A 569 20.99 -53.34 42.61
N GLY A 570 20.50 -53.77 41.45
CA GLY A 570 19.38 -54.71 41.30
C GLY A 570 17.99 -54.08 41.41
N THR A 571 17.88 -52.76 41.59
CA THR A 571 16.58 -52.08 41.58
C THR A 571 16.10 -51.79 40.16
N SER A 572 14.81 -51.44 39.99
CA SER A 572 14.25 -51.13 38.67
C SER A 572 14.93 -49.91 38.03
N VAL A 573 15.12 -49.97 36.72
CA VAL A 573 15.57 -48.81 35.92
C VAL A 573 14.57 -47.68 36.08
N ALA A 574 15.06 -46.50 36.43
CA ALA A 574 14.30 -45.29 36.57
C ALA A 574 14.42 -44.43 35.31
N VAL A 575 13.44 -43.55 35.16
CA VAL A 575 13.45 -42.48 34.16
C VAL A 575 14.76 -41.68 34.25
N GLY A 576 15.47 -41.56 33.12
CA GLY A 576 16.68 -40.76 33.00
C GLY A 576 17.98 -41.51 33.32
N ASP A 577 17.94 -42.80 33.66
CA ASP A 577 19.16 -43.58 33.84
C ASP A 577 19.90 -43.78 32.51
N THR A 578 21.22 -43.63 32.55
CA THR A 578 22.11 -43.82 31.39
C THR A 578 22.70 -45.22 31.32
N LYS A 579 22.43 -46.07 32.32
CA LYS A 579 22.99 -47.42 32.44
C LYS A 579 21.93 -48.44 32.77
N VAL A 580 22.04 -49.61 32.15
CA VAL A 580 21.18 -50.76 32.45
C VAL A 580 22.01 -52.03 32.59
N LEU A 581 21.67 -52.86 33.56
CA LEU A 581 22.27 -54.15 33.84
C LEU A 581 21.38 -55.24 33.25
N LEU A 582 21.91 -55.99 32.29
CA LEU A 582 21.24 -57.13 31.68
C LEU A 582 21.62 -58.40 32.43
N THR A 583 20.64 -59.24 32.78
CA THR A 583 20.88 -60.58 33.34
C THR A 583 20.63 -61.64 32.29
N LEU A 584 21.61 -62.50 32.04
CA LEU A 584 21.55 -63.56 31.02
C LEU A 584 20.94 -64.85 31.58
N THR A 585 20.39 -65.70 30.71
CA THR A 585 19.77 -66.97 31.14
C THR A 585 20.83 -68.03 31.43
N THR A 586 21.83 -68.16 30.56
CA THR A 586 22.87 -69.19 30.66
C THR A 586 24.16 -68.63 31.25
N GLY A 587 24.49 -67.38 30.92
CA GLY A 587 25.68 -66.70 31.39
C GLY A 587 26.94 -67.04 30.57
N ILE A 588 28.09 -66.66 31.13
CA ILE A 588 29.41 -66.65 30.50
C ILE A 588 30.25 -67.73 31.17
N ALA A 589 30.67 -68.74 30.41
CA ALA A 589 31.34 -69.91 30.97
C ALA A 589 32.87 -69.74 31.05
N ASN A 590 33.47 -68.99 30.11
CA ASN A 590 34.91 -68.84 30.02
C ASN A 590 35.32 -67.37 29.92
N ILE A 591 36.48 -67.05 30.49
CA ILE A 591 37.18 -65.79 30.25
C ILE A 591 37.74 -65.67 28.83
N SER A 592 37.38 -66.54 27.89
CA SER A 592 37.65 -66.34 26.46
C SER A 592 36.39 -66.03 25.66
N ASP A 593 35.21 -66.15 26.28
CA ASP A 593 33.93 -65.97 25.57
C ASP A 593 33.76 -64.52 25.11
N VAL A 594 33.36 -64.35 23.85
CA VAL A 594 33.05 -63.04 23.25
C VAL A 594 31.57 -62.77 23.45
N VAL A 595 31.23 -61.68 24.13
CA VAL A 595 29.85 -61.27 24.36
C VAL A 595 29.53 -60.04 23.52
N THR A 596 28.44 -60.07 22.77
CA THR A 596 27.94 -58.92 22.02
C THR A 596 26.53 -58.57 22.46
N VAL A 597 26.25 -57.27 22.60
CA VAL A 597 24.93 -56.72 22.87
C VAL A 597 24.43 -55.99 21.62
N GLU A 598 23.21 -56.29 21.21
CA GLU A 598 22.54 -55.71 20.05
C GLU A 598 21.23 -55.05 20.48
N ILE A 599 20.98 -53.85 19.96
CA ILE A 599 19.67 -53.19 19.99
C ILE A 599 19.18 -52.98 18.56
N ALA A 600 17.88 -53.14 18.34
CA ALA A 600 17.25 -52.85 17.05
C ALA A 600 17.09 -51.34 16.84
N ASP A 601 16.75 -50.93 15.62
CA ASP A 601 16.35 -49.55 15.32
C ASP A 601 15.01 -49.22 16.00
N GLY A 602 14.87 -48.03 16.57
CA GLY A 602 13.58 -47.56 17.06
C GLY A 602 13.04 -48.21 18.33
N VAL A 603 13.88 -48.82 19.19
CA VAL A 603 13.42 -49.57 20.40
C VAL A 603 13.84 -48.95 21.73
N ILE A 604 14.89 -48.12 21.74
CA ILE A 604 15.35 -47.39 22.92
C ILE A 604 14.88 -45.94 22.78
N GLU A 605 14.14 -45.46 23.76
CA GLU A 605 13.52 -44.13 23.77
C GLU A 605 14.09 -43.31 24.92
N ASP A 606 14.44 -42.06 24.66
CA ASP A 606 14.85 -41.11 25.70
C ASP A 606 13.65 -40.46 26.39
N MET A 607 13.94 -39.51 27.29
CA MET A 607 12.93 -38.79 28.06
C MET A 607 12.10 -37.80 27.25
N ASN A 608 12.64 -37.30 26.15
CA ASN A 608 12.01 -36.37 25.24
C ASN A 608 11.18 -37.07 24.15
N GLY A 609 11.30 -38.39 24.04
CA GLY A 609 10.57 -39.22 23.09
C GLY A 609 11.34 -39.53 21.82
N ASN A 610 12.64 -39.22 21.75
CA ASN A 610 13.44 -39.58 20.60
C ASN A 610 13.86 -41.05 20.70
N LEU A 611 13.73 -41.76 19.57
CA LEU A 611 14.10 -43.16 19.45
C LEU A 611 15.52 -43.30 18.89
N ASN A 612 16.25 -44.31 19.36
CA ASN A 612 17.57 -44.63 18.80
C ASN A 612 17.49 -44.88 17.29
N LYS A 613 18.52 -44.41 16.57
CA LYS A 613 18.58 -44.51 15.12
C LYS A 613 19.57 -45.58 14.68
N GLY A 614 19.08 -46.53 13.90
CA GLY A 614 19.78 -47.69 13.41
C GLY A 614 19.95 -48.78 14.47
N ALA A 615 20.06 -50.03 14.01
CA ALA A 615 20.51 -51.13 14.85
C ALA A 615 21.98 -50.93 15.24
N LYS A 616 22.33 -51.26 16.48
CA LYS A 616 23.70 -51.12 16.99
C LYS A 616 24.15 -52.37 17.72
N THR A 617 25.35 -52.83 17.40
CA THR A 617 26.03 -53.94 18.06
C THR A 617 27.28 -53.42 18.76
N VAL A 618 27.47 -53.76 20.04
CA VAL A 618 28.71 -53.51 20.78
C VAL A 618 29.26 -54.82 21.33
N THR A 619 30.58 -54.98 21.29
CA THR A 619 31.25 -56.10 21.98
C THR A 619 31.50 -55.69 23.43
N ALA A 620 31.09 -56.51 24.38
CA ALA A 620 31.25 -56.21 25.79
C ALA A 620 32.71 -56.35 26.21
N THR A 621 33.24 -55.33 26.88
CA THR A 621 34.58 -55.35 27.47
C THR A 621 34.56 -56.06 28.83
N ARG A 622 35.72 -56.49 29.31
CA ARG A 622 35.88 -57.02 30.68
C ARG A 622 36.39 -55.94 31.62
#